data_AF-A0A6G7ZFX8-F1
#
_entry.id   AF-A0A6G7ZFX8-F1
#
_cell.length_a   1.000
_cell.length_b   1.000
_cell.length_c   1.000
_cell.angle_alpha   90.00
_cell.angle_beta   90.00
_cell.angle_gamma   90.00
#
_symmetry.space_group_name_H-M   'P 1'
#
loop_
_entity.id
_entity.type
_entity.pdbx_description
1 polymer ?
#
loop_
_entity_poly.entity_id
_entity_poly.type
_entity_poly.pdbx_seq_one_letter_code
_entity_poly.pdbx_strand_id
1 'polypeptide(L)'
;MLENAFWLAATSWRHEKDIIEQGLALDNAAIHVVVGISLFLVVGFLISRRNWIYAWLAVFAIAIWNEVVDIATERWPDITQQFAEAAFDLWATLAFPTVALLIVLAWSRVEIERKQEPL
;
A
#
# COMPACT_ATOMS: atom_id res chain seq x y z
N MET A 1 3.19 1.20 -28.18
CA MET A 1 1.97 0.56 -27.63
C MET A 1 1.94 0.59 -26.11
N LEU A 2 2.98 0.14 -25.41
CA LEU A 2 3.03 0.14 -23.93
C LEU A 2 2.97 1.55 -23.30
N GLU A 3 3.65 2.53 -23.90
CA GLU A 3 3.63 3.92 -23.44
C GLU A 3 2.22 4.53 -23.45
N ASN A 4 1.46 4.32 -24.54
CA ASN A 4 0.08 4.81 -24.62
C ASN A 4 -0.83 4.12 -23.59
N ALA A 5 -0.62 2.84 -23.33
CA ALA A 5 -1.41 2.10 -22.34
C ALA A 5 -1.11 2.59 -20.91
N PHE A 6 0.16 2.88 -20.60
CA PHE A 6 0.54 3.48 -19.32
C PHE A 6 -0.17 4.81 -19.10
N TRP A 7 -0.06 5.76 -20.06
CA TRP A 7 -0.65 7.08 -19.90
C TRP A 7 -2.18 7.05 -19.79
N LEU A 8 -2.84 6.16 -20.53
CA LEU A 8 -4.30 5.95 -20.41
C LEU A 8 -4.67 5.44 -19.01
N ALA A 9 -3.96 4.44 -18.50
CA ALA A 9 -4.22 3.90 -17.18
C ALA A 9 -3.90 4.92 -16.07
N ALA A 10 -2.79 5.64 -16.18
CA ALA A 10 -2.36 6.65 -15.21
C ALA A 10 -3.33 7.83 -15.14
N THR A 11 -3.79 8.33 -16.28
CA THR A 11 -4.75 9.46 -16.32
C THR A 11 -6.16 9.06 -15.90
N SER A 12 -6.61 7.85 -16.24
CA SER A 12 -7.86 7.30 -15.69
C SER A 12 -7.75 7.19 -14.17
N TRP A 13 -6.72 6.48 -13.68
CA TRP A 13 -6.51 6.25 -12.25
C TRP A 13 -6.50 7.55 -11.47
N ARG A 14 -5.80 8.56 -11.98
CA ARG A 14 -5.81 9.89 -11.38
C ARG A 14 -7.23 10.45 -11.25
N HIS A 15 -7.99 10.43 -12.33
CA HIS A 15 -9.37 10.92 -12.29
C HIS A 15 -10.23 10.19 -11.24
N GLU A 16 -10.08 8.88 -11.12
CA GLU A 16 -10.81 8.10 -10.10
C GLU A 16 -10.34 8.42 -8.67
N LYS A 17 -9.03 8.62 -8.46
CA LYS A 17 -8.45 9.03 -7.17
C LYS A 17 -9.03 10.37 -6.70
N ASP A 18 -9.09 11.36 -7.58
CA ASP A 18 -9.65 12.68 -7.26
C ASP A 18 -11.12 12.58 -6.79
N ILE A 19 -11.91 11.67 -7.37
CA ILE A 19 -13.30 11.41 -6.96
C ILE A 19 -13.35 10.78 -5.57
N ILE A 20 -12.47 9.82 -5.28
CA ILE A 20 -12.39 9.15 -3.98
C ILE A 20 -12.02 10.14 -2.88
N GLU A 21 -11.01 10.97 -3.12
CA GLU A 21 -10.56 12.00 -2.16
C GLU A 21 -11.67 12.99 -1.83
N GLN A 22 -12.37 13.51 -2.85
CA GLN A 22 -13.47 14.45 -2.65
C GLN A 22 -14.68 13.80 -1.95
N GLY A 23 -14.93 12.52 -2.22
CA GLY A 23 -16.08 11.80 -1.68
C GLY A 23 -15.94 11.34 -0.23
N LEU A 24 -14.72 11.04 0.22
CA LEU A 24 -14.48 10.48 1.55
C LEU A 24 -14.39 11.52 2.66
N ALA A 25 -14.18 12.79 2.33
CA ALA A 25 -13.95 13.87 3.31
C ALA A 25 -12.87 13.51 4.36
N LEU A 26 -11.90 12.70 3.94
CA LEU A 26 -10.72 12.33 4.71
C LEU A 26 -9.54 13.16 4.20
N ASP A 27 -8.58 13.38 5.08
CA ASP A 27 -7.26 13.85 4.69
C ASP A 27 -6.53 12.79 3.85
N ASN A 28 -5.67 13.24 2.94
CA ASN A 28 -4.91 12.36 2.04
C ASN A 28 -4.19 11.24 2.80
N ALA A 29 -3.51 11.63 3.89
CA ALA A 29 -2.80 10.69 4.76
C ALA A 29 -3.69 9.57 5.33
N ALA A 30 -4.92 9.90 5.77
CA ALA A 30 -5.84 8.88 6.27
C ALA A 30 -6.34 7.96 5.16
N ILE A 31 -6.52 8.45 3.94
CA ILE A 31 -6.87 7.61 2.79
C ILE A 31 -5.77 6.58 2.56
N HIS A 32 -4.50 7.00 2.53
CA HIS A 32 -3.35 6.09 2.39
C HIS A 32 -3.31 5.03 3.50
N VAL A 33 -3.55 5.41 4.75
CA VAL A 33 -3.62 4.45 5.87
C VAL A 33 -4.77 3.45 5.68
N VAL A 34 -5.99 3.93 5.40
CA VAL A 34 -7.18 3.08 5.28
C VAL A 34 -7.06 2.14 4.09
N VAL A 35 -6.62 2.64 2.94
CA VAL A 35 -6.41 1.86 1.72
C VAL A 35 -5.29 0.83 1.94
N GLY A 36 -4.16 1.23 2.52
CA GLY A 36 -3.04 0.33 2.80
C GLY A 36 -3.43 -0.85 3.68
N ILE A 37 -4.15 -0.60 4.78
CA ILE A 37 -4.67 -1.65 5.67
C ILE A 37 -5.68 -2.54 4.94
N SER A 38 -6.63 -1.93 4.22
CA SER A 38 -7.69 -2.67 3.52
C SER A 38 -7.11 -3.59 2.45
N LEU A 39 -6.17 -3.09 1.63
CA LEU A 39 -5.48 -3.90 0.62
C LEU A 39 -4.68 -5.03 1.26
N PHE A 40 -3.95 -4.76 2.35
CA PHE A 40 -3.19 -5.81 3.04
C PHE A 40 -4.09 -6.94 3.51
N LEU A 41 -5.23 -6.63 4.11
CA LEU A 41 -6.20 -7.62 4.60
C LEU A 41 -6.86 -8.39 3.46
N VAL A 42 -7.31 -7.70 2.40
CA VAL A 42 -7.95 -8.34 1.24
C VAL A 42 -6.97 -9.25 0.52
N VAL A 43 -5.76 -8.76 0.21
CA VAL A 43 -4.74 -9.55 -0.47
C VAL A 43 -4.28 -10.72 0.41
N GLY A 44 -4.09 -10.50 1.71
CA GLY A 44 -3.77 -11.57 2.67
C GLY A 44 -4.84 -12.66 2.70
N PHE A 45 -6.12 -12.26 2.65
CA PHE A 45 -7.24 -13.19 2.59
C PHE A 45 -7.28 -13.98 1.27
N LEU A 46 -7.00 -13.32 0.13
CA LEU A 46 -7.07 -13.92 -1.20
C LEU A 46 -5.87 -14.82 -1.53
N ILE A 47 -4.64 -14.39 -1.23
CA ILE A 47 -3.42 -15.10 -1.64
C ILE A 47 -3.16 -16.32 -0.76
N SER A 48 -3.24 -16.17 0.58
CA SER A 48 -2.98 -17.27 1.51
C SER A 48 -3.09 -16.80 2.97
N ARG A 49 -3.91 -17.51 3.77
CA ARG A 49 -3.96 -17.34 5.24
C ARG A 49 -2.62 -17.55 5.94
N ARG A 50 -1.63 -18.13 5.24
CA ARG A 50 -0.38 -18.65 5.80
C ARG A 50 0.85 -17.90 5.33
N ASN A 51 0.75 -17.01 4.33
CA ASN A 51 1.92 -16.31 3.80
C ASN A 51 1.66 -14.83 3.54
N TRP A 52 1.50 -14.10 4.65
CA TRP A 52 1.23 -12.66 4.70
C TRP A 52 2.35 -11.79 4.11
N ILE A 53 3.55 -12.35 3.87
CA ILE A 53 4.63 -11.61 3.20
C ILE A 53 4.26 -11.25 1.75
N TYR A 54 3.52 -12.11 1.05
CA TYR A 54 3.08 -11.82 -0.32
C TYR A 54 2.01 -10.75 -0.35
N ALA A 55 1.15 -10.70 0.68
CA ALA A 55 0.20 -9.62 0.84
C ALA A 55 0.91 -8.28 1.05
N TRP A 56 1.95 -8.27 1.90
CA TRP A 56 2.76 -7.07 2.11
C TRP A 56 3.47 -6.63 0.83
N LEU A 57 4.10 -7.56 0.10
CA LEU A 57 4.80 -7.26 -1.16
C LEU A 57 3.85 -6.73 -2.24
N ALA A 58 2.61 -7.24 -2.30
CA ALA A 58 1.60 -6.74 -3.21
C ALA A 58 1.20 -5.29 -2.86
N VAL A 59 0.95 -4.99 -1.58
CA VAL A 59 0.64 -3.61 -1.13
C VAL A 59 1.82 -2.70 -1.42
N PHE A 60 3.05 -3.13 -1.16
CA PHE A 60 4.26 -2.38 -1.49
C PHE A 60 4.37 -2.06 -2.97
N ALA A 61 4.16 -3.04 -3.85
CA ALA A 61 4.19 -2.83 -5.29
C ALA A 61 3.09 -1.86 -5.77
N ILE A 62 1.87 -1.99 -5.23
CA ILE A 62 0.75 -1.11 -5.55
C ILE A 62 1.03 0.32 -5.07
N ALA A 63 1.58 0.50 -3.86
CA ALA A 63 1.91 1.81 -3.31
C ALA A 63 3.00 2.50 -4.13
N ILE A 64 4.07 1.80 -4.51
CA ILE A 64 5.11 2.34 -5.39
C ILE A 64 4.53 2.73 -6.76
N TRP A 65 3.68 1.87 -7.33
CA TRP A 65 3.02 2.19 -8.59
C TRP A 65 2.16 3.45 -8.49
N ASN A 66 1.40 3.59 -7.40
CA ASN A 66 0.58 4.77 -7.15
C ASN A 66 1.43 6.05 -7.16
N GLU A 67 2.51 6.08 -6.39
CA GLU A 67 3.39 7.26 -6.33
C GLU A 67 4.09 7.56 -7.64
N VAL A 68 4.44 6.52 -8.43
CA VAL A 68 4.98 6.73 -9.77
C VAL A 68 3.96 7.40 -10.68
N VAL A 69 2.68 7.02 -10.58
CA VAL A 69 1.60 7.67 -11.34
C VAL A 69 1.41 9.11 -10.88
N ASP A 70 1.40 9.38 -9.58
CA ASP A 70 1.24 10.73 -9.05
C ASP A 70 2.42 11.62 -9.48
N ILE A 71 3.66 11.15 -9.37
CA ILE A 71 4.84 11.88 -9.85
C ILE A 71 4.78 12.15 -11.36
N ALA A 72 4.29 11.19 -12.15
CA ALA A 72 4.22 11.32 -13.60
C ALA A 72 3.08 12.25 -14.09
N THR A 73 2.00 12.35 -13.32
CA THR A 73 0.77 13.07 -13.75
C THR A 73 0.61 14.43 -13.07
N GLU A 74 1.16 14.61 -11.87
CA GLU A 74 1.09 15.88 -11.14
C GLU A 74 2.22 16.83 -11.53
N ARG A 75 1.90 18.12 -11.54
CA ARG A 75 2.89 19.18 -11.70
C ARG A 75 2.97 19.99 -10.42
N TRP A 76 4.01 19.71 -9.65
CA TRP A 76 4.34 20.50 -8.47
C TRP A 76 5.30 21.63 -8.85
N PRO A 77 5.22 22.79 -8.17
CA PRO A 77 6.18 23.87 -8.35
C PRO A 77 7.57 23.52 -7.82
N ASP A 78 7.66 22.58 -6.87
CA ASP A 78 8.90 22.10 -6.26
C ASP A 78 8.95 20.57 -6.28
N ILE A 79 9.95 20.02 -6.97
CA ILE A 79 10.17 18.58 -7.10
C ILE A 79 10.60 17.94 -5.77
N THR A 80 11.32 18.67 -4.92
CA THR A 80 11.71 18.17 -3.59
C THR A 80 10.49 18.01 -2.71
N GLN A 81 9.54 18.94 -2.78
CA GLN A 81 8.27 18.83 -2.06
C GLN A 81 7.45 17.62 -2.56
N GLN A 82 7.39 17.41 -3.87
CA GLN A 82 6.69 16.27 -4.46
C GLN A 82 7.28 14.93 -4.01
N PHE A 83 8.61 14.79 -3.99
CA PHE A 83 9.25 13.57 -3.50
C PHE A 83 9.08 13.38 -1.99
N ALA A 84 9.02 14.47 -1.21
CA ALA A 84 8.76 14.39 0.23
C ALA A 84 7.33 13.89 0.51
N GLU A 85 6.33 14.38 -0.23
CA GLU A 85 4.94 13.91 -0.14
C GLU A 85 4.84 12.44 -0.54
N ALA A 86 5.42 12.04 -1.67
CA ALA A 86 5.43 10.64 -2.11
C ALA A 86 6.08 9.70 -1.07
N ALA A 87 7.16 10.15 -0.41
CA ALA A 87 7.78 9.37 0.66
C ALA A 87 6.87 9.25 1.89
N PHE A 88 6.13 10.32 2.22
CA PHE A 88 5.17 10.33 3.30
C PHE A 88 3.97 9.43 3.01
N ASP A 89 3.44 9.45 1.79
CA ASP A 89 2.32 8.62 1.33
C ASP A 89 2.69 7.13 1.31
N LEU A 90 3.91 6.79 0.88
CA LEU A 90 4.44 5.42 1.04
C LEU A 90 4.51 5.00 2.50
N TRP A 91 5.01 5.87 3.38
CA TRP A 91 5.09 5.58 4.80
C TRP A 91 3.68 5.37 5.40
N ALA A 92 2.73 6.26 5.11
CA ALA A 92 1.35 6.18 5.59
C ALA A 92 0.67 4.89 5.12
N THR A 93 0.89 4.51 3.86
CA THR A 93 0.34 3.28 3.26
C THR A 93 0.91 2.01 3.89
N LEU A 94 2.22 2.00 4.21
CA LEU A 94 2.94 0.78 4.58
C LEU A 94 3.18 0.59 6.08
N ALA A 95 3.07 1.65 6.89
CA ALA A 95 3.37 1.58 8.32
C ALA A 95 2.55 0.48 9.02
N PHE A 96 1.22 0.53 8.89
CA PHE A 96 0.33 -0.46 9.52
C PHE A 96 0.43 -1.86 8.92
N PRO A 97 0.46 -2.06 7.58
CA PRO A 97 0.75 -3.37 6.99
C PRO A 97 2.06 -3.98 7.48
N THR A 98 3.10 -3.17 7.66
CA THR A 98 4.40 -3.64 8.18
C THR A 98 4.27 -4.09 9.64
N VAL A 99 3.65 -3.28 10.49
CA VAL A 99 3.39 -3.67 11.90
C VAL A 99 2.56 -4.96 11.97
N ALA A 100 1.50 -5.07 11.16
CA ALA A 100 0.65 -6.26 11.11
C ALA A 100 1.43 -7.50 10.66
N LEU A 101 2.27 -7.39 9.63
CA LEU A 101 3.15 -8.48 9.20
C LEU A 101 4.09 -8.92 10.32
N LEU A 102 4.74 -7.98 11.02
CA LEU A 102 5.64 -8.29 12.13
C LEU A 102 4.91 -9.03 13.26
N ILE A 103 3.69 -8.62 13.59
CA ILE A 103 2.83 -9.31 14.57
C ILE A 103 2.54 -10.75 14.13
N VAL A 104 2.14 -10.95 12.87
CA VAL A 104 1.85 -12.28 12.32
C VAL A 104 3.09 -13.18 12.36
N LEU A 105 4.26 -12.67 11.99
CA LEU A 105 5.51 -13.42 12.01
C LEU A 105 5.92 -13.78 13.44
N ALA A 106 5.82 -12.85 14.38
CA ALA A 106 6.11 -13.08 15.79
C ALA A 106 5.18 -14.15 16.39
N TRP A 107 3.88 -14.05 16.13
CA TRP A 107 2.89 -15.03 16.58
C TRP A 107 3.15 -16.43 16.00
N SER A 108 3.47 -16.50 14.71
CA SER A 108 3.77 -17.76 14.03
C SER A 108 4.99 -18.45 14.63
N ARG A 109 6.01 -17.69 15.06
CA ARG A 109 7.21 -18.21 15.73
C ARG A 109 6.86 -18.84 17.08
N VAL A 110 6.09 -18.14 17.91
CA VAL A 110 5.65 -18.64 19.24
C VAL A 110 4.83 -19.91 19.11
N GLU A 111 3.92 -19.98 18.14
CA GLU A 111 3.08 -21.16 17.90
C GLU A 111 3.90 -22.39 17.48
N ILE A 112 5.00 -22.20 16.75
CA ILE A 112 5.91 -23.27 16.35
C ILE A 112 6.68 -23.77 17.57
N GLU A 113 7.24 -22.87 18.39
CA GLU A 113 7.98 -23.23 19.62
C GLU A 113 7.10 -24.03 20.58
N ARG A 114 5.84 -23.60 20.81
CA ARG A 114 4.88 -24.32 21.67
C ARG A 114 4.60 -25.75 21.22
N LYS A 115 4.59 -26.01 19.91
CA LYS A 115 4.35 -27.37 19.37
C LYS A 115 5.56 -28.29 19.47
N GLN A 116 6.74 -27.75 19.79
CA GLN A 116 7.99 -28.51 19.87
C GLN A 116 8.37 -28.89 21.31
N GLU A 117 7.69 -28.35 22.33
CA GLU A 117 7.91 -28.75 23.72
C GLU A 117 7.33 -30.17 23.98
N PRO A 118 8.15 -31.14 24.42
CA PRO A 118 7.66 -32.46 24.80
C PRO A 118 6.85 -32.36 26.10
N LEU A 119 5.66 -32.99 26.11
CA LEU A 119 4.80 -33.17 27.28
C LEU A 119 5.51 -33.88 28.44
#